data_AF-A0A804LGC0-F1
#
_entry.id   AF-A0A804LGC0-F1
#
_cell.length_a   1.000
_cell.length_b   1.000
_cell.length_c   1.000
_cell.angle_alpha   90.00
_cell.angle_beta   90.00
_cell.angle_gamma   90.00
#
_symmetry.space_group_name_H-M   'P 1'
#
loop_
_entity.id
_entity.type
_entity.pdbx_description
1 polymer ?
#
loop_
_entity_poly.entity_id
_entity_poly.type
_entity_poly.pdbx_seq_one_letter_code
_entity_poly.pdbx_strand_id
1 'polypeptide(L)'
;MAGIVLSLDPKPIKGDWNGAGAHTNYSTKSMREAGGYEVIKAAIDKLGKRHKEHIAAYGEGNERRLTGRHETADINTFKWGVANRGASIRVGRDTEREGKGYFEDRRPASNMDPYVVTGMIAETTILWNGN
;
A
#
# COMPACT_ATOMS: atom_id res chain seq x y z
N MET A 1 -13.86 -26.95 17.95
CA MET A 1 -13.79 -25.88 16.93
C MET A 1 -14.84 -24.83 17.27
N ALA A 2 -14.58 -23.55 17.02
CA ALA A 2 -15.44 -22.45 17.50
C ALA A 2 -16.74 -22.21 16.69
N GLY A 3 -16.95 -22.88 15.54
CA GLY A 3 -18.15 -22.70 14.71
C GLY A 3 -18.24 -21.35 13.98
N ILE A 4 -17.11 -20.71 13.71
CA ILE A 4 -17.01 -19.37 13.11
C ILE A 4 -16.42 -19.47 11.70
N VAL A 5 -16.91 -18.62 10.78
CA VAL A 5 -16.35 -18.44 9.43
C VAL A 5 -15.61 -17.11 9.36
N LEU A 6 -14.37 -17.14 8.89
CA LEU A 6 -13.56 -15.95 8.61
C LEU A 6 -13.63 -15.64 7.11
N SER A 7 -13.80 -14.36 6.77
CA SER A 7 -13.76 -13.87 5.40
C SER A 7 -12.60 -12.91 5.20
N LEU A 8 -11.92 -13.03 4.06
CA LEU A 8 -10.91 -12.08 3.59
C LEU A 8 -11.46 -11.15 2.51
N ASP A 9 -12.77 -11.14 2.25
CA ASP A 9 -13.38 -10.20 1.30
C ASP A 9 -13.05 -8.74 1.72
N PRO A 10 -12.60 -7.88 0.78
CA PRO A 10 -12.16 -6.52 1.11
C PRO A 10 -13.28 -5.57 1.54
N LYS A 11 -14.54 -5.92 1.30
CA LYS A 11 -15.73 -5.16 1.70
C LYS A 11 -16.88 -6.13 2.00
N PRO A 12 -16.82 -6.87 3.13
CA PRO A 12 -17.74 -7.95 3.43
C PRO A 12 -19.17 -7.42 3.70
N ILE A 13 -19.27 -6.22 4.25
CA ILE A 13 -20.54 -5.51 4.48
C ILE A 13 -20.56 -4.24 3.62
N LYS A 14 -21.60 -4.11 2.79
CA LYS A 14 -21.81 -2.93 1.93
C LYS A 14 -22.27 -1.72 2.77
N GLY A 15 -22.04 -0.51 2.24
CA GLY A 15 -22.46 0.74 2.89
C GLY A 15 -21.40 1.32 3.83
N ASP A 16 -21.89 1.96 4.90
CA ASP A 16 -21.12 2.77 5.87
C ASP A 16 -20.38 1.93 6.92
N TRP A 17 -19.70 0.88 6.45
CA TRP A 17 -18.86 0.00 7.25
C TRP A 17 -17.45 0.00 6.67
N ASN A 18 -16.42 -0.10 7.51
CA ASN A 18 -15.05 -0.18 6.99
C ASN A 18 -14.86 -1.44 6.14
N GLY A 19 -14.00 -1.33 5.13
CA GLY A 19 -13.48 -2.50 4.43
C GLY A 19 -12.26 -3.09 5.14
N ALA A 20 -11.76 -4.21 4.64
CA ALA A 20 -10.57 -4.89 5.14
C ALA A 20 -9.42 -4.78 4.12
N GLY A 21 -8.25 -4.37 4.60
CA GLY A 21 -7.03 -4.23 3.79
C GLY A 21 -5.88 -5.02 4.38
N ALA A 22 -4.83 -5.21 3.59
CA ALA A 22 -3.58 -5.86 4.01
C ALA A 22 -2.41 -4.90 3.80
N HIS A 23 -2.34 -3.85 4.62
CA HIS A 23 -1.29 -2.84 4.49
C HIS A 23 0.09 -3.48 4.57
N THR A 24 0.96 -3.12 3.62
CA THR A 24 2.29 -3.71 3.49
C THR A 24 3.35 -2.65 3.79
N ASN A 25 4.07 -2.82 4.90
CA ASN A 25 5.19 -1.97 5.26
C ASN A 25 6.46 -2.47 4.53
N TYR A 26 7.19 -1.57 3.89
CA TYR A 26 8.32 -1.92 3.05
C TYR A 26 9.53 -1.00 3.27
N SER A 27 10.72 -1.60 3.35
CA SER A 27 12.00 -0.89 3.30
C SER A 27 13.13 -1.75 2.74
N THR A 28 14.07 -1.11 2.05
CA THR A 28 15.38 -1.69 1.72
C THR A 28 16.41 -1.29 2.78
N LYS A 29 17.62 -1.87 2.71
CA LYS A 29 18.73 -1.47 3.57
C LYS A 29 19.01 0.04 3.47
N SER A 30 19.11 0.56 2.23
CA SER A 30 19.37 1.99 1.99
C SER A 30 18.26 2.92 2.49
N MET A 31 16.99 2.48 2.49
CA MET A 31 15.90 3.25 3.09
C MET A 31 16.03 3.41 4.62
N ARG A 32 16.67 2.45 5.29
CA ARG A 32 16.86 2.45 6.75
C ARG A 32 18.15 3.15 7.20
N GLU A 33 19.04 3.50 6.27
CA GLU A 33 20.29 4.21 6.54
C GLU A 33 20.11 5.73 6.51
N ALA A 34 21.12 6.49 6.95
CA ALA A 34 21.05 7.95 6.95
C ALA A 34 20.81 8.51 5.54
N GLY A 35 19.85 9.44 5.40
CA GLY A 35 19.41 9.94 4.09
C GLY A 35 18.42 9.02 3.35
N GLY A 36 18.00 7.91 3.96
CA GLY A 36 17.10 6.93 3.37
C GLY A 36 15.71 7.46 2.98
N TYR A 37 15.29 8.61 3.52
CA TYR A 37 14.03 9.25 3.14
C TYR A 37 13.98 9.66 1.65
N GLU A 38 15.11 10.05 1.06
CA GLU A 38 15.17 10.32 -0.39
C GLU A 38 14.96 9.04 -1.21
N VAL A 39 15.51 7.92 -0.74
CA VAL A 39 15.31 6.59 -1.35
C VAL A 39 13.84 6.16 -1.24
N ILE A 40 13.20 6.44 -0.11
CA ILE A 40 11.76 6.19 0.09
C ILE A 40 10.94 7.00 -0.93
N LYS A 41 11.18 8.31 -1.06
CA LYS A 41 10.46 9.17 -2.02
C LYS A 41 10.64 8.68 -3.46
N ALA A 42 11.86 8.30 -3.84
CA ALA A 42 12.13 7.75 -5.17
C ALA A 42 11.38 6.43 -5.43
N ALA A 43 11.31 5.54 -4.44
CA ALA A 43 10.54 4.30 -4.54
C ALA A 43 9.03 4.55 -4.66
N ILE A 44 8.50 5.53 -3.92
CA ILE A 44 7.09 5.93 -4.00
C ILE A 44 6.75 6.51 -5.38
N ASP A 45 7.63 7.31 -5.97
CA ASP A 45 7.46 7.83 -7.33
C ASP A 45 7.35 6.69 -8.37
N LYS A 46 8.21 5.67 -8.27
CA LYS A 46 8.12 4.47 -9.12
C LYS A 46 6.79 3.73 -8.95
N LEU A 47 6.33 3.55 -7.70
CA LEU A 47 5.04 2.92 -7.42
C LEU A 47 3.84 3.69 -7.99
N GLY A 48 3.94 5.02 -8.03
CA GLY A 48 2.92 5.88 -8.64
C GLY A 48 2.81 5.68 -10.15
N LYS A 49 3.96 5.50 -10.83
CA LYS A 49 4.00 5.25 -12.29
C LYS A 49 3.40 3.90 -12.67
N ARG A 50 3.47 2.90 -11.78
CA ARG A 50 2.88 1.56 -12.00
C ARG A 50 1.61 1.32 -11.17
N HIS A 51 0.86 2.39 -10.89
CA HIS A 51 -0.29 2.30 -9.99
C HIS A 51 -1.35 1.29 -10.47
N LYS A 52 -1.69 1.33 -11.76
CA LYS A 52 -2.75 0.49 -12.35
C LYS A 52 -2.38 -0.99 -12.32
N GLU A 53 -1.13 -1.30 -12.65
CA GLU A 53 -0.57 -2.65 -12.64
C GLU A 53 -0.60 -3.23 -11.23
N HIS A 54 -0.20 -2.45 -10.24
CA HIS A 54 -0.28 -2.87 -8.84
C HIS A 54 -1.73 -3.10 -8.40
N ILE A 55 -2.65 -2.17 -8.69
CA ILE A 55 -4.07 -2.33 -8.32
C ILE A 55 -4.68 -3.61 -8.92
N ALA A 56 -4.38 -3.92 -10.18
CA ALA A 56 -4.86 -5.13 -10.83
C ALA A 56 -4.41 -6.43 -10.13
N ALA A 57 -3.28 -6.40 -9.43
CA ALA A 57 -2.73 -7.54 -8.71
C ALA A 57 -3.03 -7.56 -7.21
N TYR A 58 -3.66 -6.51 -6.67
CA TYR A 58 -3.76 -6.24 -5.23
C TYR A 58 -5.03 -6.80 -4.57
N GLY A 59 -5.60 -7.85 -5.15
CA GLY A 59 -6.78 -8.56 -4.66
C GLY A 59 -8.06 -8.16 -5.42
N GLU A 60 -8.86 -9.16 -5.75
CA GLU A 60 -10.15 -8.98 -6.43
C GLU A 60 -11.18 -8.31 -5.51
N GLY A 61 -12.04 -7.46 -6.06
CA GLY A 61 -13.11 -6.79 -5.31
C GLY A 61 -12.68 -5.50 -4.60
N ASN A 62 -11.42 -5.08 -4.80
CA ASN A 62 -10.83 -3.93 -4.13
C ASN A 62 -11.51 -2.59 -4.50
N GLU A 63 -12.18 -2.52 -5.65
CA GLU A 63 -13.00 -1.38 -6.10
C GLU A 63 -14.15 -1.05 -5.13
N ARG A 64 -14.65 -2.06 -4.38
CA ARG A 64 -15.67 -1.86 -3.34
C ARG A 64 -15.10 -1.24 -2.06
N ARG A 65 -13.78 -1.31 -1.87
CA ARG A 65 -13.07 -0.84 -0.68
C ARG A 65 -12.42 0.52 -0.92
N LEU A 66 -11.62 0.65 -1.98
CA LEU A 66 -10.82 1.84 -2.30
C LEU A 66 -11.68 2.93 -2.95
N THR A 67 -12.44 3.64 -2.12
CA THR A 67 -13.45 4.62 -2.55
C THR A 67 -13.11 6.06 -2.17
N GLY A 68 -11.95 6.27 -1.52
CA GLY A 68 -11.60 7.58 -0.93
C GLY A 68 -12.27 7.86 0.42
N ARG A 69 -13.12 6.96 0.91
CA ARG A 69 -13.78 7.03 2.23
C ARG A 69 -13.17 5.98 3.18
N HIS A 70 -13.51 6.07 4.47
CA HIS A 70 -13.12 5.06 5.47
C HIS A 70 -11.61 4.78 5.53
N GLU A 71 -10.79 5.84 5.56
CA GLU A 71 -9.32 5.72 5.65
C GLU A 71 -8.67 4.97 4.47
N THR A 72 -9.26 5.09 3.28
CA THR A 72 -8.72 4.57 2.01
C THR A 72 -8.55 5.69 0.98
N ALA A 73 -7.66 5.48 0.02
CA ALA A 73 -7.61 6.28 -1.20
C ALA A 73 -8.65 5.81 -2.23
N ASP A 74 -8.98 6.66 -3.19
CA ASP A 74 -9.72 6.26 -4.39
C ASP A 74 -8.87 5.33 -5.26
N ILE A 75 -9.49 4.29 -5.83
CA ILE A 75 -8.80 3.24 -6.60
C ILE A 75 -8.11 3.75 -7.88
N ASN A 76 -8.54 4.88 -8.42
CA ASN A 76 -8.00 5.44 -9.66
C ASN A 76 -6.93 6.50 -9.41
N THR A 77 -6.76 6.93 -8.16
CA THR A 77 -5.92 8.06 -7.82
C THR A 77 -4.77 7.64 -6.92
N PHE A 78 -3.54 7.76 -7.43
CA PHE A 78 -2.35 7.56 -6.60
C PHE A 78 -2.01 8.83 -5.81
N LYS A 79 -1.96 8.71 -4.48
CA LYS A 79 -1.52 9.78 -3.58
C LYS A 79 -0.62 9.20 -2.50
N TRP A 80 0.35 10.00 -2.05
CA TRP A 80 1.11 9.69 -0.85
C TRP A 80 1.20 10.89 0.08
N GLY A 81 1.45 10.64 1.36
CA GLY A 81 1.67 11.73 2.32
C GLY A 81 2.15 11.24 3.68
N VAL A 82 2.68 12.17 4.47
CA VAL A 82 3.13 11.89 5.82
C VAL A 82 1.94 11.84 6.77
N ALA A 83 1.84 10.75 7.54
CA ALA A 83 0.73 10.45 8.44
C ALA A 83 -0.67 10.47 7.80
N ASN A 84 -0.76 10.51 6.47
CA ASN A 84 -2.03 10.60 5.76
C ASN A 84 -2.63 9.20 5.57
N ARG A 85 -3.68 8.89 6.33
CA ARG A 85 -4.39 7.61 6.25
C ARG A 85 -5.29 7.49 5.01
N GLY A 86 -5.67 8.60 4.39
CA GLY A 86 -6.45 8.59 3.14
C GLY A 86 -5.60 8.51 1.86
N ALA A 87 -4.28 8.38 2.01
CA ALA A 87 -3.36 8.22 0.89
C ALA A 87 -3.21 6.76 0.47
N SER A 88 -2.77 6.53 -0.77
CA SER A 88 -2.42 5.20 -1.27
C SER A 88 -1.18 4.67 -0.56
N ILE A 89 -0.16 5.54 -0.41
CA ILE A 89 1.05 5.26 0.37
C ILE A 89 1.15 6.23 1.55
N ARG A 90 1.42 5.72 2.75
CA ARG A 90 1.66 6.53 3.94
C ARG A 90 3.12 6.43 4.36
N VAL A 91 3.72 7.56 4.72
CA VAL A 91 5.00 7.59 5.43
C VAL A 91 4.76 8.01 6.89
N GLY A 92 5.35 7.33 7.85
CA GLY A 92 5.19 7.64 9.27
C GLY A 92 5.85 8.97 9.66
N ARG A 93 5.32 9.65 10.69
CA ARG A 93 5.94 10.89 11.22
C ARG A 93 7.36 10.64 11.72
N ASP A 94 7.61 9.47 12.31
CA ASP A 94 8.94 9.13 12.81
C ASP A 94 9.93 8.93 11.65
N THR A 95 9.51 8.28 10.55
CA THR A 95 10.34 8.13 9.35
C THR A 95 10.65 9.47 8.68
N GLU A 96 9.69 10.39 8.61
CA GLU A 96 9.95 11.75 8.13
C GLU A 96 10.93 12.49 9.05
N ARG A 97 10.67 12.49 10.37
CA ARG A 97 11.50 13.18 11.37
C ARG A 97 12.95 12.67 11.39
N GLU A 98 13.14 11.36 11.27
CA GLU A 98 14.45 10.72 11.33
C GLU A 98 15.18 10.70 9.98
N GLY A 99 14.50 11.06 8.89
CA GLY A 99 15.08 11.04 7.54
C GLY A 99 15.42 9.65 7.02
N LYS A 100 14.83 8.58 7.60
CA LYS A 100 15.06 7.17 7.24
C LYS A 100 13.98 6.27 7.84
N GLY A 101 13.76 5.07 7.27
CA GLY A 101 12.79 4.10 7.79
C GLY A 101 12.10 3.28 6.71
N TYR A 102 10.77 3.34 6.67
CA TYR A 102 9.90 2.57 5.78
C TYR A 102 8.67 3.37 5.33
N PHE A 103 7.97 2.89 4.30
CA PHE A 103 6.63 3.37 3.93
C PHE A 103 5.59 2.24 4.04
N GLU A 104 4.32 2.62 4.13
CA GLU A 104 3.16 1.73 4.21
C GLU A 104 2.37 1.82 2.89
N ASP A 105 2.33 0.73 2.11
CA ASP A 105 1.39 0.60 0.99
C ASP A 105 0.02 0.13 1.50
N ARG A 106 -0.99 0.99 1.37
CA ARG A 106 -2.36 0.76 1.90
C ARG A 106 -3.32 0.21 0.85
N ARG A 107 -2.84 0.03 -0.38
CA ARG A 107 -3.65 -0.40 -1.52
C ARG A 107 -3.98 -1.90 -1.55
N PRO A 108 -3.18 -2.84 -1.00
CA PRO A 108 -3.56 -4.25 -1.02
C PRO A 108 -4.85 -4.53 -0.23
N ALA A 109 -5.77 -5.28 -0.83
CA ALA A 109 -6.96 -5.80 -0.17
C ALA A 109 -6.61 -6.94 0.80
N SER A 110 -7.52 -7.25 1.73
CA SER A 110 -7.35 -8.32 2.70
C SER A 110 -7.19 -9.73 2.09
N ASN A 111 -7.69 -9.94 0.87
CA ASN A 111 -7.55 -11.18 0.09
C ASN A 111 -6.34 -11.16 -0.86
N MET A 112 -5.44 -10.18 -0.77
CA MET A 112 -4.26 -10.16 -1.62
C MET A 112 -3.40 -11.40 -1.45
N ASP A 113 -2.70 -11.81 -2.51
CA ASP A 113 -1.67 -12.84 -2.42
C ASP A 113 -0.34 -12.19 -1.97
N PRO A 114 0.23 -12.59 -0.82
CA PRO A 114 1.46 -11.98 -0.31
C PRO A 114 2.65 -12.15 -1.25
N TYR A 115 2.72 -13.26 -2.00
CA TYR A 115 3.83 -13.50 -2.94
C TYR A 115 3.78 -12.52 -4.10
N VAL A 116 2.58 -12.27 -4.63
CA VAL A 116 2.36 -11.31 -5.71
C VAL A 116 2.66 -9.89 -5.22
N VAL A 117 2.08 -9.47 -4.10
CA VAL A 117 2.23 -8.10 -3.59
C VAL A 117 3.68 -7.78 -3.25
N THR A 118 4.37 -8.67 -2.52
CA THR A 118 5.77 -8.46 -2.15
C THR A 118 6.70 -8.50 -3.36
N GLY A 119 6.48 -9.43 -4.29
CA GLY A 119 7.21 -9.53 -5.55
C GLY A 119 7.10 -8.26 -6.38
N MET A 120 5.89 -7.74 -6.58
CA MET A 120 5.67 -6.52 -7.37
C MET A 120 6.22 -5.26 -6.70
N ILE A 121 6.12 -5.12 -5.37
CA ILE A 121 6.74 -4.00 -4.66
C ILE A 121 8.25 -4.02 -4.86
N ALA A 122 8.89 -5.18 -4.67
CA ALA A 122 10.32 -5.32 -4.87
C ALA A 122 10.74 -5.08 -6.32
N GLU A 123 10.03 -5.66 -7.30
CA GLU A 123 10.28 -5.48 -8.72
C GLU A 123 10.21 -3.99 -9.10
N THR A 124 9.11 -3.31 -8.77
CA THR A 124 8.91 -1.90 -9.13
C THR A 124 9.91 -0.97 -8.44
N THR A 125 10.30 -1.25 -7.19
CA THR A 125 11.18 -0.35 -6.43
C THR A 125 12.67 -0.61 -6.64
N ILE A 126 13.06 -1.86 -6.93
CA ILE A 126 14.47 -2.28 -7.07
C ILE A 126 14.86 -2.49 -8.53
N LEU A 127 14.07 -3.24 -9.31
CA LEU A 127 14.49 -3.75 -10.62
C LEU A 127 14.00 -2.89 -11.79
N TRP A 128 12.81 -2.30 -11.68
CA TRP A 128 12.22 -1.52 -12.75
C TRP A 128 12.86 -0.13 -12.89
N ASN A 129 13.17 0.23 -14.14
CA ASN A 129 13.97 1.42 -14.49
C ASN A 129 13.18 2.55 -15.16
N GLY A 130 11.85 2.45 -15.29
CA GLY A 130 11.05 3.60 -15.72
C GLY A 130 10.78 3.72 -17.22
N ASN A 131 11.08 2.68 -18.01
CA ASN A 131 10.80 2.62 -19.44
C ASN A 131 9.30 2.45 -19.73
#